data_AF-A0A524PI13-F1
#
_entry.id   AF-A0A524PI13-F1
#
_cell.length_a   1.000
_cell.length_b   1.000
_cell.length_c   1.000
_cell.angle_alpha   90.00
_cell.angle_beta   90.00
_cell.angle_gamma   90.00
#
_symmetry.space_group_name_H-M   'P 1'
#
loop_
_entity.id
_entity.type
_entity.pdbx_description
1 polymer ?
#
loop_
_entity_poly.entity_id
_entity_poly.type
_entity_poly.pdbx_seq_one_letter_code
_entity_poly.pdbx_strand_id
1 'polypeptide(L)'
;MKRICILLLPLLLFVQKGISQEILTEFSASDIKSARIHRPEWNLSYPIIELNSGETLVLHFDQITERVGTFYYTFIHCDKDWNPSDIFTTDFLEGFAENQVEEYEMSFNTTSNYIHYKVAFPNNNIRFQYSGNYIIKVYPMGEPENPVLIKRFMVSEKSVLIKPEPQRSKLTIGYDTHQQVDFTVDHPGFNIIDPNRSVFATILQNGRWDNARVNLKPDFIRTGQIAFNDISGKCNFPGG
;
A
#
# COMPACT_ATOMS: atom_id res chain seq x y z
N MET A 1 -70.87 -18.19 15.78
CA MET A 1 -69.45 -18.63 15.89
C MET A 1 -68.70 -18.16 14.64
N LYS A 2 -67.94 -17.06 14.72
CA LYS A 2 -67.10 -16.57 13.60
C LYS A 2 -65.66 -16.99 13.88
N ARG A 3 -65.08 -17.81 13.00
CA ARG A 3 -63.68 -18.24 13.08
C ARG A 3 -62.82 -17.24 12.30
N ILE A 4 -61.90 -16.56 12.98
CA ILE A 4 -60.91 -15.66 12.38
C ILE A 4 -59.72 -16.53 11.94
N CYS A 5 -59.38 -16.47 10.66
CA CYS A 5 -58.24 -17.15 10.08
C CYS A 5 -57.12 -16.12 9.92
N ILE A 6 -56.01 -16.28 10.67
CA ILE A 6 -54.84 -15.40 10.60
C ILE A 6 -53.86 -16.06 9.62
N LEU A 7 -53.71 -15.45 8.44
CA LEU A 7 -52.69 -15.81 7.46
C LEU A 7 -51.40 -15.08 7.80
N LEU A 8 -50.38 -15.84 8.23
CA LEU A 8 -49.01 -15.37 8.43
C LEU A 8 -48.29 -15.40 7.08
N LEU A 9 -48.05 -14.23 6.49
CA LEU A 9 -47.22 -14.07 5.30
C LEU A 9 -45.75 -14.06 5.73
N PRO A 10 -44.85 -14.87 5.13
CA PRO A 10 -43.44 -14.86 5.50
C PRO A 10 -42.78 -13.60 4.94
N LEU A 11 -42.26 -12.75 5.83
CA LEU A 11 -41.47 -11.57 5.49
C LEU A 11 -40.11 -12.06 4.95
N LEU A 12 -39.94 -12.01 3.63
CA LEU A 12 -38.64 -12.22 2.97
C LEU A 12 -37.70 -11.07 3.35
N LEU A 13 -36.86 -11.30 4.35
CA LEU A 13 -35.73 -10.41 4.65
C LEU A 13 -34.71 -10.54 3.53
N PHE A 14 -34.71 -9.58 2.59
CA PHE A 14 -33.58 -9.36 1.71
C PHE A 14 -32.39 -8.94 2.57
N VAL A 15 -31.45 -9.86 2.77
CA VAL A 15 -30.12 -9.50 3.28
C VAL A 15 -29.45 -8.67 2.19
N GLN A 16 -29.43 -7.34 2.36
CA GLN A 16 -28.54 -6.50 1.58
C GLN A 16 -27.12 -6.88 1.96
N LYS A 17 -26.43 -7.62 1.07
CA LYS A 17 -24.98 -7.73 1.12
C LYS A 17 -24.44 -6.31 0.97
N GLY A 18 -24.00 -5.72 2.08
CA GLY A 18 -23.22 -4.49 2.02
C GLY A 18 -22.06 -4.71 1.06
N ILE A 19 -21.79 -3.73 0.20
CA ILE A 19 -20.58 -3.71 -0.61
C ILE A 19 -19.43 -3.62 0.38
N SER A 20 -18.80 -4.75 0.68
CA SER A 20 -17.53 -4.77 1.36
C SER A 20 -16.51 -4.25 0.35
N GLN A 21 -16.01 -3.03 0.57
CA GLN A 21 -14.81 -2.57 -0.13
C GLN A 21 -13.71 -3.60 0.20
N GLU A 22 -13.21 -4.27 -0.83
CA GLU A 22 -12.22 -5.31 -0.66
C GLU A 22 -10.90 -4.64 -0.28
N ILE A 23 -10.43 -4.86 0.94
CA ILE A 23 -9.10 -4.41 1.35
C ILE A 23 -8.11 -5.14 0.45
N LEU A 24 -7.43 -4.40 -0.42
CA LEU A 24 -6.41 -4.97 -1.28
C LEU A 24 -5.17 -5.28 -0.43
N THR A 25 -5.03 -6.56 -0.08
CA THR A 25 -3.86 -7.11 0.58
C THR A 25 -2.79 -7.46 -0.45
N GLU A 26 -1.53 -7.46 -0.03
CA GLU A 26 -0.49 -8.01 -0.90
C GLU A 26 -0.76 -9.49 -1.14
N PHE A 27 -0.69 -9.90 -2.40
CA PHE A 27 -1.04 -11.24 -2.84
C PHE A 27 -0.02 -11.69 -3.88
N SER A 28 0.31 -12.97 -3.88
CA SER A 28 1.13 -13.60 -4.91
C SER A 28 0.59 -15.01 -5.11
N ALA A 29 0.31 -15.38 -6.36
CA ALA A 29 -0.09 -16.74 -6.72
C ALA A 29 1.00 -17.75 -6.35
N SER A 30 0.62 -19.02 -6.23
CA SER A 30 1.49 -20.07 -5.70
C SER A 30 2.70 -20.37 -6.58
N ASP A 31 2.61 -20.11 -7.89
CA ASP A 31 3.67 -20.23 -8.88
C ASP A 31 4.51 -18.95 -9.03
N ILE A 32 4.06 -17.82 -8.47
CA ILE A 32 4.80 -16.56 -8.45
C ILE A 32 5.73 -16.51 -7.23
N LYS A 33 6.99 -16.15 -7.44
CA LYS A 33 8.08 -16.10 -6.46
C LYS A 33 8.88 -14.82 -6.56
N SER A 34 9.67 -14.54 -5.52
CA SER A 34 10.64 -13.45 -5.47
C SER A 34 10.08 -12.05 -5.76
N ALA A 35 8.77 -11.86 -5.58
CA ALA A 35 8.11 -10.61 -5.94
C ALA A 35 8.59 -9.44 -5.06
N ARG A 36 9.18 -8.42 -5.67
CA ARG A 36 9.76 -7.26 -4.98
C ARG A 36 9.66 -5.99 -5.81
N ILE A 37 9.50 -4.86 -5.12
CA ILE A 37 9.53 -3.53 -5.71
C ILE A 37 10.63 -2.73 -5.01
N HIS A 38 11.53 -2.13 -5.78
CA HIS A 38 12.58 -1.24 -5.28
C HIS A 38 12.96 -0.21 -6.35
N ARG A 39 13.74 0.79 -5.97
CA ARG A 39 14.35 1.73 -6.89
C ARG A 39 15.44 1.04 -7.72
N PRO A 40 15.67 1.45 -8.98
CA PRO A 40 16.81 0.99 -9.76
C PRO A 40 18.12 1.15 -8.97
N GLU A 41 19.03 0.18 -9.10
CA GLU A 41 20.34 0.14 -8.43
C GLU A 41 20.33 0.11 -6.89
N TRP A 42 19.16 0.13 -6.25
CA TRP A 42 19.03 0.09 -4.79
C TRP A 42 18.03 -0.97 -4.34
N ASN A 43 18.44 -2.24 -4.44
CA ASN A 43 17.59 -3.42 -4.19
C ASN A 43 16.95 -3.49 -2.79
N LEU A 44 17.50 -2.76 -1.81
CA LEU A 44 17.00 -2.70 -0.43
C LEU A 44 16.15 -1.46 -0.14
N SER A 45 15.92 -0.60 -1.14
CA SER A 45 15.08 0.58 -0.96
C SER A 45 13.62 0.19 -0.70
N TYR A 46 12.91 0.97 0.10
CA TYR A 46 11.46 0.86 0.17
C TYR A 46 10.80 1.32 -1.14
N PRO A 47 9.61 0.79 -1.48
CA PRO A 47 8.90 1.11 -2.72
C PRO A 47 8.21 2.47 -2.62
N ILE A 48 9.01 3.53 -2.57
CA ILE A 48 8.56 4.93 -2.44
C ILE A 48 9.32 5.76 -3.48
N ILE A 49 8.60 6.60 -4.20
CA ILE A 49 9.17 7.59 -5.13
C ILE A 49 8.60 8.97 -4.87
N GLU A 50 9.36 10.00 -5.22
CA GLU A 50 8.92 11.39 -5.17
C GLU A 50 8.15 11.76 -6.46
N LEU A 51 6.97 12.36 -6.32
CA LEU A 51 6.14 12.82 -7.43
C LEU A 51 6.92 13.86 -8.27
N ASN A 52 6.86 13.76 -9.59
CA ASN A 52 7.54 14.68 -10.53
C ASN A 52 9.07 14.79 -10.38
N SER A 53 9.73 13.85 -9.69
CA SER A 53 11.18 13.87 -9.47
C SER A 53 12.00 13.15 -10.55
N GLY A 54 11.35 12.33 -11.38
CA GLY A 54 12.01 11.40 -12.29
C GLY A 54 12.49 10.10 -11.63
N GLU A 55 12.26 9.93 -10.32
CA GLU A 55 12.47 8.66 -9.65
C GLU A 55 11.53 7.57 -10.18
N THR A 56 12.03 6.34 -10.25
CA THR A 56 11.29 5.18 -10.72
C THR A 56 11.43 4.01 -9.74
N LEU A 57 10.49 3.07 -9.84
CA LEU A 57 10.51 1.77 -9.20
C LEU A 57 10.57 0.68 -10.27
N VAL A 58 11.09 -0.47 -9.86
CA VAL A 58 11.10 -1.68 -10.67
C VAL A 58 10.45 -2.80 -9.87
N LEU A 59 9.37 -3.35 -10.41
CA LEU A 59 8.78 -4.59 -9.95
C LEU A 59 9.50 -5.76 -10.62
N HIS A 60 9.95 -6.70 -9.81
CA HIS A 60 10.52 -7.98 -10.23
C HIS A 60 9.66 -9.11 -9.67
N PHE A 61 9.42 -10.16 -10.46
CA PHE A 61 8.83 -11.42 -9.98
C PHE A 61 9.22 -12.58 -10.90
N ASP A 62 9.25 -13.79 -10.35
CA ASP A 62 9.54 -15.02 -11.08
C ASP A 62 8.27 -15.87 -11.16
N GLN A 63 7.98 -16.46 -12.31
CA GLN A 63 6.95 -17.49 -12.43
C GLN A 63 7.63 -18.86 -12.62
N ILE A 64 7.31 -19.83 -11.76
CA ILE A 64 7.81 -21.21 -11.89
C ILE A 64 7.05 -21.91 -13.02
N THR A 65 7.55 -21.77 -14.24
CA THR A 65 6.94 -22.30 -15.47
C THR A 65 7.99 -22.42 -16.58
N GLU A 66 7.67 -23.21 -17.60
CA GLU A 66 8.45 -23.31 -18.84
C GLU A 66 7.81 -22.53 -20.01
N ARG A 67 6.59 -22.04 -19.81
CA ARG A 67 5.81 -21.35 -20.85
C ARG A 67 5.69 -19.88 -20.51
N VAL A 68 6.14 -19.03 -21.43
CA VAL A 68 5.96 -17.58 -21.35
C VAL A 68 4.47 -17.26 -21.32
N GLY A 69 4.04 -16.61 -20.25
CA GLY A 69 2.69 -16.07 -20.11
C GLY A 69 2.62 -14.63 -20.60
N THR A 70 1.44 -14.20 -21.03
CA THR A 70 1.19 -12.79 -21.33
C THR A 70 0.51 -12.14 -20.13
N PHE A 71 1.26 -11.29 -19.42
CA PHE A 71 0.77 -10.55 -18.27
C PHE A 71 0.50 -9.09 -18.63
N TYR A 72 -0.50 -8.52 -17.96
CA TYR A 72 -0.82 -7.11 -17.97
C TYR A 72 -0.74 -6.57 -16.53
N TYR A 73 -0.48 -5.28 -16.40
CA TYR A 73 -0.49 -4.59 -15.13
C TYR A 73 -1.31 -3.30 -15.17
N THR A 74 -1.89 -2.96 -14.04
CA THR A 74 -2.62 -1.70 -13.80
C THR A 74 -2.28 -1.15 -12.42
N PHE A 75 -2.62 0.12 -12.19
CA PHE A 75 -2.43 0.80 -10.92
C PHE A 75 -3.78 1.17 -10.30
N ILE A 76 -3.85 1.04 -8.98
CA ILE A 76 -5.01 1.44 -8.19
C ILE A 76 -4.53 2.44 -7.15
N HIS A 77 -5.10 3.64 -7.16
CA HIS A 77 -4.88 4.61 -6.09
C HIS A 77 -5.71 4.25 -4.86
N CYS A 78 -5.10 4.33 -3.69
CA CYS A 78 -5.67 3.91 -2.43
C CYS A 78 -5.70 5.03 -1.39
N ASP A 79 -6.64 4.94 -0.46
CA ASP A 79 -6.69 5.76 0.74
C ASP A 79 -5.61 5.36 1.76
N LYS A 80 -5.59 6.05 2.91
CA LYS A 80 -4.65 5.79 4.01
C LYS A 80 -4.75 4.38 4.61
N ASP A 81 -5.89 3.72 4.46
CA ASP A 81 -6.20 2.39 4.99
C ASP A 81 -6.03 1.29 3.92
N TRP A 82 -5.50 1.64 2.74
CA TRP A 82 -5.30 0.75 1.59
C TRP A 82 -6.59 0.26 0.93
N ASN A 83 -7.70 1.00 1.06
CA ASN A 83 -8.89 0.78 0.24
C ASN A 83 -8.73 1.52 -1.09
N PRO A 84 -9.23 0.98 -2.21
CA PRO A 84 -9.33 1.72 -3.46
C PRO A 84 -10.05 3.06 -3.23
N SER A 85 -9.43 4.16 -3.63
CA SER A 85 -10.04 5.49 -3.52
C SER A 85 -11.10 5.70 -4.59
N ASP A 86 -12.01 6.65 -4.37
CA ASP A 86 -13.02 7.06 -5.35
C ASP A 86 -12.48 7.97 -6.48
N ILE A 87 -11.16 8.11 -6.60
CA ILE A 87 -10.51 8.92 -7.65
C ILE A 87 -10.53 8.15 -8.96
N PHE A 88 -10.96 8.80 -10.04
CA PHE A 88 -10.95 8.19 -11.37
C PHE A 88 -9.52 7.93 -11.85
N THR A 89 -9.31 6.79 -12.54
CA THR A 89 -8.00 6.42 -13.08
C THR A 89 -7.38 7.52 -13.94
N THR A 90 -8.19 8.23 -14.73
CA THR A 90 -7.74 9.34 -15.58
C THR A 90 -7.23 10.56 -14.81
N ASP A 91 -7.58 10.70 -13.53
CA ASP A 91 -7.17 11.83 -12.70
C ASP A 91 -5.80 11.57 -12.07
N PHE A 92 -5.57 10.36 -11.56
CA PHE A 92 -4.31 10.01 -10.89
C PHE A 92 -3.24 9.43 -11.84
N LEU A 93 -3.64 8.89 -13.00
CA LEU A 93 -2.75 8.25 -13.96
C LEU A 93 -2.93 8.87 -15.35
N GLU A 94 -1.84 9.42 -15.88
CA GLU A 94 -1.76 9.85 -17.27
C GLU A 94 -1.12 8.74 -18.11
N GLY A 95 -1.76 8.38 -19.23
CA GLY A 95 -1.31 7.34 -20.14
C GLY A 95 -2.29 6.18 -20.24
N PHE A 96 -1.77 4.96 -20.42
CA PHE A 96 -2.62 3.77 -20.56
C PHE A 96 -3.01 3.19 -19.20
N ALA A 97 -4.30 2.91 -19.01
CA ALA A 97 -4.83 2.34 -17.77
C ALA A 97 -4.32 0.91 -17.51
N GLU A 98 -4.05 0.16 -18.58
CA GLU A 98 -3.42 -1.16 -18.52
C GLU A 98 -2.29 -1.23 -19.54
N ASN A 99 -1.23 -1.95 -19.18
CA ASN A 99 -0.04 -2.13 -20.01
C ASN A 99 0.41 -3.58 -19.95
N GLN A 100 0.98 -4.08 -21.05
CA GLN A 100 1.57 -5.41 -21.07
C GLN A 100 2.92 -5.41 -20.33
N VAL A 101 3.23 -6.53 -19.67
CA VAL A 101 4.58 -6.81 -19.16
C VAL A 101 5.43 -7.32 -20.33
N GLU A 102 6.29 -6.44 -20.88
CA GLU A 102 7.10 -6.73 -22.06
C GLU A 102 8.48 -7.32 -21.72
N GLU A 103 9.09 -6.89 -20.62
CA GLU A 103 10.42 -7.36 -20.22
C GLU A 103 10.33 -8.69 -19.44
N TYR A 104 10.85 -9.76 -20.03
CA TYR A 104 11.00 -11.05 -19.38
C TYR A 104 12.22 -11.84 -19.88
N GLU A 105 12.75 -12.73 -19.04
CA GLU A 105 13.90 -13.57 -19.34
C GLU A 105 13.69 -14.99 -18.80
N MET A 106 14.04 -16.00 -19.59
CA MET A 106 14.01 -17.40 -19.15
C MET A 106 15.19 -17.71 -18.24
N SER A 107 14.97 -18.51 -17.20
CA SER A 107 16.04 -19.02 -16.34
C SER A 107 17.08 -19.79 -17.16
N PHE A 108 18.37 -19.59 -16.86
CA PHE A 108 19.46 -20.28 -17.51
C PHE A 108 20.27 -21.12 -16.52
N ASN A 109 20.44 -22.41 -16.81
CA ASN A 109 21.24 -23.34 -16.02
C ASN A 109 20.81 -23.44 -14.53
N THR A 110 19.49 -23.49 -14.28
CA THR A 110 18.89 -23.62 -12.95
C THR A 110 18.27 -25.01 -12.77
N THR A 111 18.15 -25.48 -11.53
CA THR A 111 17.52 -26.77 -11.21
C THR A 111 16.00 -26.74 -11.36
N SER A 112 15.39 -25.56 -11.17
CA SER A 112 13.98 -25.30 -11.40
C SER A 112 13.87 -24.21 -12.47
N ASN A 113 13.11 -24.51 -13.52
CA ASN A 113 12.84 -23.57 -14.60
C ASN A 113 11.89 -22.48 -14.10
N TYR A 114 12.21 -21.23 -14.40
CA TYR A 114 11.36 -20.08 -14.14
C TYR A 114 11.50 -19.04 -15.23
N ILE A 115 10.54 -18.13 -15.30
CA ILE A 115 10.59 -16.95 -16.15
C ILE A 115 10.60 -15.73 -15.24
N HIS A 116 11.63 -14.92 -15.36
CA HIS A 116 11.78 -13.66 -14.67
C HIS A 116 11.05 -12.56 -15.43
N TYR A 117 10.20 -11.80 -14.76
CA TYR A 117 9.50 -10.65 -15.32
C TYR A 117 9.92 -9.38 -14.61
N LYS A 118 9.94 -8.28 -15.38
CA LYS A 118 10.34 -6.96 -14.90
C LYS A 118 9.39 -5.89 -15.41
N VAL A 119 9.03 -4.95 -14.52
CA VAL A 119 8.23 -3.76 -14.88
C VAL A 119 8.85 -2.54 -14.22
N ALA A 120 9.38 -1.62 -15.03
CA ALA A 120 9.82 -0.30 -14.56
C ALA A 120 8.68 0.73 -14.69
N PHE A 121 8.44 1.51 -13.63
CA PHE A 121 7.39 2.54 -13.60
C PHE A 121 7.76 3.71 -12.66
N PRO A 122 7.33 4.95 -12.93
CA PRO A 122 6.73 5.45 -14.17
C PRO A 122 7.59 5.19 -15.41
N ASN A 123 6.98 5.20 -16.60
CA ASN A 123 7.67 4.99 -17.88
C ASN A 123 6.97 5.80 -18.99
N ASN A 124 7.34 5.61 -20.26
CA ASN A 124 6.78 6.38 -21.38
C ASN A 124 5.25 6.23 -21.55
N ASN A 125 4.67 5.15 -21.03
CA ASN A 125 3.26 4.83 -21.16
C ASN A 125 2.43 5.30 -19.96
N ILE A 126 3.05 5.66 -18.84
CA ILE A 126 2.38 5.95 -17.57
C ILE A 126 3.10 7.02 -16.76
N ARG A 127 2.35 7.99 -16.23
CA ARG A 127 2.81 8.99 -15.26
C ARG A 127 1.79 9.17 -14.15
N PHE A 128 2.24 9.16 -12.89
CA PHE A 128 1.38 9.47 -11.75
C PHE A 128 1.23 10.98 -11.61
N GLN A 129 -0.02 11.43 -11.44
CA GLN A 129 -0.36 12.85 -11.27
C GLN A 129 -0.58 13.22 -9.81
N TYR A 130 -1.01 12.25 -8.99
CA TYR A 130 -1.27 12.44 -7.57
C TYR A 130 -0.30 11.65 -6.70
N SER A 131 0.00 12.20 -5.53
CA SER A 131 0.66 11.46 -4.46
C SER A 131 -0.35 10.54 -3.76
N GLY A 132 0.16 9.58 -2.98
CA GLY A 132 -0.69 8.69 -2.21
C GLY A 132 -0.17 7.26 -2.14
N ASN A 133 -1.04 6.40 -1.64
CA ASN A 133 -0.84 4.96 -1.62
C ASN A 133 -1.27 4.37 -2.96
N TYR A 134 -0.46 3.47 -3.50
CA TYR A 134 -0.76 2.82 -4.76
C TYR A 134 -0.53 1.33 -4.68
N ILE A 135 -1.31 0.62 -5.47
CA ILE A 135 -1.15 -0.82 -5.69
C ILE A 135 -0.86 -1.03 -7.17
N ILE A 136 0.15 -1.84 -7.45
CA ILE A 136 0.34 -2.45 -8.77
C ILE A 136 -0.32 -3.83 -8.74
N LYS A 137 -1.23 -4.06 -9.68
CA LYS A 137 -1.95 -5.32 -9.87
C LYS A 137 -1.52 -5.93 -11.19
N VAL A 138 -1.01 -7.16 -11.16
CA VAL A 138 -0.58 -7.92 -12.35
C VAL A 138 -1.50 -9.11 -12.55
N TYR A 139 -1.95 -9.34 -13.78
CA TYR A 139 -2.94 -10.36 -14.14
C TYR A 139 -2.70 -10.92 -15.55
N PRO A 140 -3.17 -12.15 -15.85
CA PRO A 140 -3.09 -12.71 -17.20
C PRO A 140 -3.93 -11.90 -18.20
N MET A 141 -3.55 -11.95 -19.48
CA MET A 141 -4.29 -11.28 -20.56
C MET A 141 -5.80 -11.59 -20.52
N GLY A 142 -6.62 -10.54 -20.41
CA GLY A 142 -8.08 -10.65 -20.40
C GLY A 142 -8.69 -11.05 -19.05
N GLU A 143 -7.89 -11.18 -17.98
CA GLU A 143 -8.36 -11.63 -16.66
C GLU A 143 -8.07 -10.64 -15.51
N PRO A 144 -8.50 -9.36 -15.58
CA PRO A 144 -8.20 -8.35 -14.57
C PRO A 144 -8.73 -8.65 -13.16
N GLU A 145 -9.76 -9.50 -13.07
CA GLU A 145 -10.37 -9.95 -11.81
C GLU A 145 -9.62 -11.14 -11.17
N ASN A 146 -8.68 -11.77 -11.90
CA ASN A 146 -7.86 -12.88 -11.42
C ASN A 146 -6.37 -12.45 -11.35
N PRO A 147 -6.00 -11.54 -10.44
CA PRO A 147 -4.61 -11.12 -10.31
C PRO A 147 -3.72 -12.27 -9.86
N VAL A 148 -2.50 -12.33 -10.38
CA VAL A 148 -1.44 -13.24 -9.93
C VAL A 148 -0.50 -12.57 -8.93
N LEU A 149 -0.46 -11.24 -8.91
CA LEU A 149 0.39 -10.46 -8.03
C LEU A 149 -0.23 -9.10 -7.70
N ILE A 150 -0.22 -8.74 -6.42
CA ILE A 150 -0.65 -7.45 -5.89
C ILE A 150 0.44 -6.97 -4.94
N LYS A 151 1.00 -5.79 -5.22
CA LYS A 151 2.07 -5.19 -4.39
C LYS A 151 1.84 -3.71 -4.14
N ARG A 152 2.24 -3.26 -2.95
CA ARG A 152 2.08 -1.87 -2.50
C ARG A 152 3.32 -1.04 -2.84
N PHE A 153 3.08 0.22 -3.21
CA PHE A 153 4.09 1.26 -3.28
C PHE A 153 3.46 2.62 -2.93
N MET A 154 4.30 3.64 -2.75
CA MET A 154 3.83 4.98 -2.40
C MET A 154 4.47 6.02 -3.31
N VAL A 155 3.71 7.08 -3.59
CA VAL A 155 4.19 8.28 -4.29
C VAL A 155 4.07 9.45 -3.32
N SER A 156 5.16 10.17 -3.08
CA SER A 156 5.26 11.23 -2.08
C SER A 156 5.48 12.61 -2.71
N GLU A 157 4.86 13.65 -2.17
CA GLU A 157 5.14 15.04 -2.58
C GLU A 157 6.32 15.66 -1.82
N LYS A 158 6.82 14.98 -0.78
CA LYS A 158 7.91 15.47 0.09
C LYS A 158 7.72 16.92 0.57
N SER A 159 6.47 17.32 0.78
CA SER A 159 6.10 18.69 1.19
C SER A 159 6.38 19.00 2.66
N VAL A 160 6.77 18.00 3.45
CA VAL A 160 7.04 18.10 4.89
C VAL A 160 8.33 17.36 5.24
N LEU A 161 8.97 17.78 6.34
CA LEU A 161 10.15 17.12 6.88
C LEU A 161 9.76 16.30 8.11
N ILE A 162 9.98 14.98 8.05
CA ILE A 162 9.74 14.06 9.16
C ILE A 162 11.05 13.83 9.90
N LYS A 163 11.08 14.08 11.22
CA LYS A 163 12.23 13.86 12.10
C LYS A 163 11.90 12.75 13.10
N PRO A 164 12.30 11.50 12.81
CA PRO A 164 12.12 10.38 13.73
C PRO A 164 13.15 10.40 14.85
N GLU A 165 12.72 10.00 16.04
CA GLU A 165 13.50 9.90 17.27
C GLU A 165 13.25 8.52 17.92
N PRO A 166 13.90 7.46 17.39
CA PRO A 166 13.84 6.15 18.00
C PRO A 166 14.54 6.18 19.37
N GLN A 167 13.86 5.66 20.38
CA GLN A 167 14.32 5.68 21.75
C GLN A 167 13.86 4.42 22.49
N ARG A 168 14.37 4.25 23.72
CA ARG A 168 13.89 3.19 24.61
C ARG A 168 12.42 3.42 24.96
N SER A 169 11.65 2.34 25.13
CA SER A 169 10.26 2.46 25.59
C SER A 169 10.14 3.27 26.87
N LYS A 170 9.20 4.21 26.90
CA LYS A 170 8.84 4.98 28.10
C LYS A 170 7.99 4.16 29.08
N LEU A 171 7.47 3.00 28.66
CA LEU A 171 6.67 2.12 29.50
C LEU A 171 7.57 1.15 30.28
N THR A 172 7.34 1.03 31.58
CA THR A 172 8.09 0.09 32.45
C THR A 172 8.02 -1.35 31.94
N ILE A 173 6.84 -1.80 31.47
CA ILE A 173 6.61 -3.18 30.99
C ILE A 173 7.43 -3.50 29.72
N GLY A 174 7.85 -2.49 28.96
CA GLY A 174 8.62 -2.65 27.72
C GLY A 174 10.03 -2.07 27.78
N TYR A 175 10.50 -1.63 28.95
CA TYR A 175 11.70 -0.79 29.05
C TYR A 175 12.95 -1.42 28.43
N ASP A 176 13.18 -2.72 28.66
CA ASP A 176 14.35 -3.43 28.12
C ASP A 176 14.05 -4.27 26.86
N THR A 177 12.80 -4.30 26.40
CA THR A 177 12.35 -5.20 25.32
C THR A 177 11.74 -4.49 24.12
N HIS A 178 11.41 -3.20 24.25
CA HIS A 178 10.72 -2.43 23.22
C HIS A 178 11.46 -1.14 22.85
N GLN A 179 11.26 -0.73 21.62
CA GLN A 179 11.70 0.54 21.07
C GLN A 179 10.48 1.41 20.78
N GLN A 180 10.52 2.66 21.25
CA GLN A 180 9.52 3.68 20.94
C GLN A 180 10.02 4.53 19.79
N VAL A 181 9.16 4.81 18.81
CA VAL A 181 9.47 5.75 17.73
C VAL A 181 8.60 6.99 17.88
N ASP A 182 9.15 8.02 18.50
CA ASP A 182 8.57 9.36 18.46
C ASP A 182 9.00 10.04 17.17
N PHE A 183 8.23 11.02 16.71
CA PHE A 183 8.65 11.85 15.58
C PHE A 183 7.95 13.19 15.57
N THR A 184 8.60 14.16 14.93
CA THR A 184 8.02 15.45 14.60
C THR A 184 7.89 15.61 13.09
N VAL A 185 6.87 16.34 12.68
CA VAL A 185 6.60 16.69 11.28
C VAL A 185 6.66 18.21 11.18
N ASP A 186 7.73 18.71 10.58
CA ASP A 186 7.90 20.12 10.26
C ASP A 186 7.26 20.39 8.91
N HIS A 187 6.33 21.36 8.87
CA HIS A 187 5.57 21.73 7.68
C HIS A 187 5.55 23.26 7.45
N PRO A 188 6.70 23.97 7.51
CA PRO A 188 6.73 25.42 7.35
C PRO A 188 6.24 25.80 5.95
N GLY A 189 5.13 26.55 5.89
CA GLY A 189 4.53 26.99 4.62
C GLY A 189 3.51 26.02 4.00
N PHE A 190 3.34 24.80 4.55
CA PHE A 190 2.23 23.93 4.17
C PHE A 190 1.06 24.13 5.14
N ASN A 191 -0.06 24.65 4.62
CA ASN A 191 -1.21 25.00 5.43
C ASN A 191 -2.09 23.78 5.71
N ILE A 192 -2.16 23.36 6.98
CA ILE A 192 -3.01 22.25 7.43
C ILE A 192 -4.13 22.85 8.29
N ILE A 193 -5.37 22.84 7.77
CA ILE A 193 -6.51 23.51 8.39
C ILE A 193 -6.95 22.82 9.70
N ASP A 194 -7.11 21.49 9.68
CA ASP A 194 -7.51 20.71 10.86
C ASP A 194 -6.62 19.46 10.99
N PRO A 195 -5.42 19.59 11.59
CA PRO A 195 -4.48 18.49 11.67
C PRO A 195 -5.02 17.28 12.42
N ASN A 196 -5.90 17.48 13.41
CA ASN A 196 -6.49 16.37 14.18
C ASN A 196 -7.38 15.48 13.30
N ARG A 197 -8.06 16.07 12.31
CA ARG A 197 -8.91 15.32 11.38
C ARG A 197 -8.17 14.87 10.14
N SER A 198 -7.25 15.66 9.60
CA SER A 198 -6.64 15.42 8.29
C SER A 198 -5.28 14.72 8.33
N VAL A 199 -4.56 14.79 9.46
CA VAL A 199 -3.23 14.17 9.56
C VAL A 199 -3.36 12.81 10.23
N PHE A 200 -2.71 11.83 9.58
CA PHE A 200 -2.56 10.46 10.05
C PHE A 200 -1.14 10.04 9.77
N ALA A 201 -0.58 9.22 10.65
CA ALA A 201 0.73 8.63 10.43
C ALA A 201 0.69 7.12 10.56
N THR A 202 1.57 6.48 9.80
CA THR A 202 1.83 5.05 9.85
C THR A 202 3.32 4.83 10.07
N ILE A 203 3.68 4.00 11.05
CA ILE A 203 5.05 3.59 11.31
C ILE A 203 5.18 2.10 10.98
N LEU A 204 6.17 1.75 10.17
CA LEU A 204 6.51 0.37 9.80
C LEU A 204 7.84 -0.01 10.45
N GLN A 205 7.88 -1.10 11.21
CA GLN A 205 9.13 -1.66 11.68
C GLN A 205 9.74 -2.53 10.58
N ASN A 206 10.91 -2.15 10.07
CA ASN A 206 11.60 -2.87 8.99
C ASN A 206 10.72 -3.10 7.74
N GLY A 207 9.83 -2.15 7.42
CA GLY A 207 8.91 -2.24 6.29
C GLY A 207 7.79 -3.27 6.43
N ARG A 208 7.61 -3.87 7.61
CA ARG A 208 6.56 -4.87 7.85
C ARG A 208 5.21 -4.23 8.09
N TRP A 209 4.21 -4.74 7.36
CA TRP A 209 2.82 -4.32 7.50
C TRP A 209 2.08 -5.05 8.61
N ASP A 210 2.47 -6.29 8.93
CA ASP A 210 1.77 -7.14 9.89
C ASP A 210 1.85 -6.62 11.33
N ASN A 211 2.89 -5.82 11.65
CA ASN A 211 3.05 -5.17 12.94
C ASN A 211 3.02 -3.63 12.85
N ALA A 212 2.51 -3.07 11.76
CA ALA A 212 2.44 -1.64 11.54
C ALA A 212 1.65 -0.91 12.65
N ARG A 213 2.06 0.32 12.96
CA ARG A 213 1.27 1.23 13.81
C ARG A 213 0.60 2.25 12.89
N VAL A 214 -0.67 2.01 12.61
CA VAL A 214 -1.46 2.79 11.64
C VAL A 214 -2.36 3.79 12.35
N ASN A 215 -2.85 4.78 11.60
CA ASN A 215 -3.86 5.72 12.07
C ASN A 215 -3.47 6.50 13.34
N LEU A 216 -2.17 6.74 13.52
CA LEU A 216 -1.65 7.56 14.60
C LEU A 216 -2.11 9.00 14.39
N LYS A 217 -2.50 9.64 15.50
CA LYS A 217 -3.00 11.01 15.52
C LYS A 217 -1.99 11.95 16.16
N PRO A 218 -1.98 13.24 15.75
CA PRO A 218 -1.18 14.26 16.41
C PRO A 218 -1.42 14.26 17.92
N ASP A 219 -0.35 14.24 18.71
CA ASP A 219 -0.45 14.43 20.16
C ASP A 219 -0.39 15.92 20.50
N PHE A 220 0.40 16.66 19.72
CA PHE A 220 0.64 18.07 19.97
C PHE A 220 0.89 18.84 18.68
N ILE A 221 0.26 20.02 18.56
CA ILE A 221 0.25 20.84 17.35
C ILE A 221 0.72 22.25 17.70
N ARG A 222 1.72 22.75 16.97
CA ARG A 222 2.20 24.13 16.99
C ARG A 222 2.23 24.70 15.58
N THR A 223 2.45 26.01 15.48
CA THR A 223 2.64 26.67 14.19
C THR A 223 3.81 26.03 13.43
N GLY A 224 3.51 25.40 12.29
CA GLY A 224 4.49 24.80 11.38
C GLY A 224 5.11 23.48 11.86
N GLN A 225 4.63 22.90 12.96
CA GLN A 225 5.15 21.63 13.48
C GLN A 225 4.05 20.81 14.18
N ILE A 226 4.05 19.51 13.90
CA ILE A 226 3.20 18.51 14.56
C ILE A 226 4.09 17.47 15.25
N ALA A 227 3.76 17.08 16.48
CA ALA A 227 4.49 16.06 17.23
C ALA A 227 3.62 14.83 17.49
N PHE A 228 4.26 13.66 17.37
CA PHE A 228 3.74 12.34 17.70
C PHE A 228 4.69 11.72 18.73
N ASN A 229 4.36 11.88 20.00
CA ASN A 229 5.21 11.50 21.14
C ASN A 229 4.42 10.84 22.27
N ASP A 230 3.32 10.18 21.90
CA ASP A 230 2.42 9.45 22.77
C ASP A 230 3.14 8.59 23.82
N ILE A 231 2.64 8.68 25.05
CA ILE A 231 3.10 7.89 26.19
C ILE A 231 2.26 6.63 26.41
N SER A 232 1.14 6.46 25.70
CA SER A 232 0.29 5.27 25.81
C SER A 232 0.93 4.02 25.18
N GLY A 233 2.06 4.20 24.48
CA GLY A 233 2.84 3.12 23.88
C GLY A 233 2.34 2.69 22.51
N LYS A 234 1.49 3.48 21.85
CA LYS A 234 1.02 3.17 20.49
C LYS A 234 2.16 3.09 19.48
N CYS A 235 3.23 3.85 19.71
CA CYS A 235 4.43 3.84 18.87
C CYS A 235 5.53 2.88 19.37
N ASN A 236 5.20 1.93 20.27
CA ASN A 236 6.15 0.91 20.72
C ASN A 236 6.16 -0.31 19.82
N PHE A 237 7.36 -0.79 19.53
CA PHE A 237 7.64 -2.01 18.80
C PHE A 237 8.54 -2.94 19.64
N PRO A 238 8.34 -4.26 19.59
CA PRO A 238 9.29 -5.19 20.19
C PRO A 238 10.65 -5.06 19.48
N GLY A 239 11.76 -5.08 20.23
CA GLY A 239 13.10 -4.87 19.68
C GLY A 239 13.59 -5.97 18.74
N GLY A 240 13.04 -7.18 18.87
CA GLY A 240 13.51 -8.40 18.21
C GLY A 240 14.48 -9.19 19.06
#